data_AF-U9TAP4-F1
#
_entry.id   AF-U9TAP4-F1
#
_cell.length_a   1.000
_cell.length_b   1.000
_cell.length_c   1.000
_cell.angle_alpha   90.00
_cell.angle_beta   90.00
_cell.angle_gamma   90.00
#
_symmetry.space_group_name_H-M   'P 1'
#
loop_
_entity.id
_entity.type
_entity.pdbx_description
1 polymer ?
#
loop_
_entity_poly.entity_id
_entity_poly.type
_entity_poly.pdbx_seq_one_letter_code
_entity_poly.pdbx_strand_id
1 'polypeptide(L)' 'LKWDEDNIQLTEAQKNSTMKVTEPKTPYIHYNQETDEIMTDLESKLLIDT' A
#
# COMPACT_ATOMS: atom_id res chain seq x y z
N LEU A 1 -8.10 34.21 15.70
CA LEU A 1 -7.29 33.82 14.54
C LEU A 1 -8.23 33.31 13.47
N LYS A 2 -8.21 33.90 12.28
CA LYS A 2 -9.07 33.51 11.15
C LYS A 2 -8.16 33.10 10.00
N TRP A 3 -8.47 31.97 9.39
CA TRP A 3 -7.75 31.49 8.22
C TRP A 3 -8.21 32.25 6.98
N ASP A 4 -7.31 32.36 6.02
CA ASP A 4 -7.56 32.96 4.71
C ASP A 4 -8.04 31.88 3.74
N GLU A 5 -9.35 31.77 3.60
CA GLU A 5 -10.01 30.73 2.80
C GLU A 5 -9.65 30.79 1.32
N ASP A 6 -9.35 31.99 0.79
CA ASP A 6 -9.00 32.17 -0.63
C ASP A 6 -7.62 31.56 -0.92
N ASN A 7 -6.67 31.75 0.00
CA ASN A 7 -5.34 31.16 -0.10
C ASN A 7 -5.36 29.63 0.02
N ILE A 8 -6.21 29.10 0.92
CA ILE A 8 -6.41 27.66 1.09
C ILE A 8 -6.97 27.04 -0.20
N GLN A 9 -8.01 27.65 -0.79
CA GLN A 9 -8.63 27.15 -2.03
C GLN A 9 -7.66 27.17 -3.21
N LEU A 10 -6.86 28.23 -3.34
CA LEU A 10 -5.83 28.33 -4.38
C LEU A 10 -4.80 27.20 -4.24
N THR A 11 -4.37 26.93 -3.01
CA THR A 11 -3.35 25.90 -2.72
C THR A 11 -3.87 24.49 -3.00
N GLU A 12 -5.12 24.17 -2.63
CA GLU A 12 -5.74 22.87 -2.92
C GLU A 12 -6.01 22.69 -4.42
N ALA A 13 -6.43 23.73 -5.14
CA ALA A 13 -6.61 23.66 -6.59
C ALA A 13 -5.29 23.40 -7.35
N GLN A 14 -4.16 23.83 -6.79
CA GLN A 14 -2.82 23.62 -7.36
C GLN A 14 -2.18 22.28 -6.96
N LYS A 15 -2.84 21.49 -6.12
CA LYS A 15 -2.32 20.22 -5.60
C LYS A 15 -2.50 19.09 -6.62
N ASN A 16 -1.59 19.01 -7.58
CA ASN A 16 -1.63 18.02 -8.67
C ASN A 16 -0.65 16.84 -8.49
N SER A 17 0.08 16.77 -7.38
CA SER A 17 1.12 15.76 -7.20
C SER A 17 0.58 14.52 -6.49
N THR A 18 0.24 13.49 -7.27
CA THR A 18 0.13 12.13 -6.74
C THR A 18 1.53 11.54 -6.72
N MET A 19 2.11 11.32 -5.53
CA MET A 19 3.36 10.56 -5.41
C MET A 19 3.17 9.20 -6.07
N LYS A 20 3.82 8.98 -7.22
CA LYS A 20 3.94 7.65 -7.82
C LYS A 20 5.02 6.93 -7.02
N VAL A 21 4.65 5.87 -6.31
CA VAL A 21 5.63 4.96 -5.73
C VAL A 21 6.34 4.29 -6.92
N THR A 22 7.56 4.71 -7.20
CA THR A 22 8.37 4.18 -8.32
C THR A 22 9.05 2.86 -7.96
N GLU A 23 9.00 2.47 -6.70
CA GLU A 23 9.54 1.21 -6.22
C GLU A 23 8.55 0.06 -6.48
N PRO A 24 9.01 -1.09 -6.99
CA PRO A 24 8.18 -2.29 -7.01
C PRO A 24 7.79 -2.67 -5.58
N LYS A 25 6.53 -3.08 -5.39
CA LYS A 25 6.05 -3.56 -4.09
C LYS A 25 6.92 -4.73 -3.61
N THR A 26 7.41 -4.68 -2.37
CA THR A 26 8.05 -5.83 -1.73
C THR A 26 7.08 -7.03 -1.73
N PRO A 27 7.46 -8.18 -2.30
CA PRO A 27 6.62 -9.37 -2.28
C PRO A 27 6.27 -9.78 -0.84
N TYR A 28 5.03 -10.19 -0.62
CA TYR A 28 4.62 -10.74 0.67
C TYR A 28 5.06 -12.21 0.75
N ILE A 29 5.68 -12.61 1.86
CA ILE A 29 6.16 -13.98 2.07
C ILE A 29 5.26 -14.65 3.09
N HIS A 30 4.64 -15.75 2.70
CA HIS A 30 3.87 -16.61 3.60
C HIS A 30 4.82 -17.62 4.24
N TYR A 31 4.72 -17.84 5.55
CA TYR A 31 5.59 -18.74 6.30
C TYR A 31 4.77 -19.75 7.11
N ASN A 32 5.16 -21.02 7.05
CA ASN A 32 4.58 -22.09 7.84
C ASN A 32 5.37 -22.27 9.14
N GLN A 33 4.71 -21.99 10.27
CA GLN A 33 5.31 -22.08 11.61
C GLN A 33 5.52 -23.53 12.08
N GLU A 34 4.76 -24.48 11.54
CA GLU A 34 4.85 -25.90 11.94
C GLU A 34 5.99 -26.62 11.21
N THR A 35 6.24 -26.25 9.95
CA THR A 35 7.26 -26.90 9.10
C THR A 35 8.55 -26.08 8.94
N ASP A 36 8.59 -24.84 9.46
CA ASP A 36 9.72 -23.90 9.31
C ASP A 36 10.09 -23.63 7.84
N GLU A 37 9.07 -23.53 6.99
CA GLU A 37 9.23 -23.39 5.53
C GLU A 37 8.54 -22.14 5.00
N ILE A 38 9.14 -21.55 3.96
CA ILE A 38 8.54 -20.46 3.19
C ILE A 38 7.51 -21.07 2.23
N MET A 39 6.26 -20.64 2.34
CA MET A 39 5.19 -21.09 1.46
C MET A 39 5.19 -20.27 0.18
N THR A 40 5.02 -20.96 -0.95
CA THR A 40 4.88 -20.29 -2.23
C THR A 40 3.47 -19.69 -2.38
N ASP A 41 3.31 -18.67 -3.22
CA ASP A 41 2.02 -18.01 -3.45
C ASP A 41 0.93 -18.95 -4.00
N LEU A 42 1.33 -20.08 -4.60
CA LEU A 42 0.40 -21.08 -5.09
C LEU A 42 -0.20 -21.89 -3.93
N GLU A 43 0.62 -22.23 -2.94
CA GLU A 43 0.23 -23.01 -1.76
C GLU A 43 -0.57 -22.17 -0.78
N SER A 44 -0.22 -20.89 -0.62
CA SER A 44 -0.99 -19.97 0.24
C SER A 44 -2.41 -19.75 -0.28
N LYS A 45 -2.58 -19.64 -1.61
CA LYS A 45 -3.89 -19.45 -2.22
C LYS A 45 -4.81 -20.67 -2.04
N LEU A 46 -4.24 -21.87 -2.10
CA LEU A 46 -4.98 -23.12 -1.87
C LEU A 46 -5.52 -23.26 -0.43
N LEU A 47 -4.87 -22.64 0.55
CA LEU A 47 -5.31 -22.68 1.96
C LEU A 47 -6.44 -21.69 2.28
N ILE A 48 -6.63 -20.66 1.45
CA ILE A 48 -7.66 -19.63 1.68
C ILE A 48 -9.00 -20.04 1.05
N ASP A 49 -8.96 -20.94 0.06
CA ASP A 49 -10.12 -21.40 -0.72
C ASP A 49 -10.84 -22.64 -0.12
N THR A 50 -10.50 -23.05 1.11
CA THR A 50 -11.14 -24.15 1.87
C THR A 50 -11.99 -23.65 3.02
#